data_AF-A0A966Q1B6-F1
#
_entry.id   AF-A0A966Q1B6-F1
#
_cell.length_a   1.000
_cell.length_b   1.000
_cell.length_c   1.000
_cell.angle_alpha   90.00
_cell.angle_beta   90.00
_cell.angle_gamma   90.00
#
_symmetry.space_group_name_H-M   'P 1'
#
loop_
_entity.id
_entity.type
_entity.pdbx_description
1 polymer ?
#
loop_
_entity_poly.entity_id
_entity_poly.type
_entity_poly.pdbx_seq_one_letter_code
_entity_poly.pdbx_strand_id
1 'polypeptide(L)'
;MMWAEYFTNAQIHAADIIPIDHVRKELIDHPRIHLHTSNNAYNMNFFVNTFLNKGLKFDMLLDDGPHTLESMIDFVTMYSQLLKDDGILVIEDVQNIKWLDALRGVTPDALKPFVHV
;
A
#
# COMPACT_ATOMS: atom_id res chain seq x y z
N MET A 1 8.79 3.28 -14.48
CA MET A 1 8.15 3.49 -13.16
C MET A 1 9.28 3.53 -12.13
N MET A 2 9.37 4.58 -11.30
CA MET A 2 10.51 4.81 -10.40
C MET A 2 10.90 3.55 -9.59
N TRP A 3 9.94 2.88 -8.94
CA TRP A 3 10.22 1.68 -8.15
C TRP A 3 10.66 0.48 -8.98
N ALA A 4 10.17 0.33 -10.21
CA ALA A 4 10.60 -0.76 -11.10
C ALA A 4 12.03 -0.56 -11.60
N GLU A 5 12.44 0.69 -11.80
CA GLU A 5 13.79 1.06 -12.22
C GLU A 5 14.78 0.96 -11.06
N TYR A 6 14.39 1.40 -9.86
CA TYR A 6 15.22 1.34 -8.66
C TYR A 6 15.39 -0.11 -8.16
N PHE A 7 14.29 -0.85 -8.03
CA PHE A 7 14.31 -2.27 -7.62
C PHE A 7 14.18 -3.18 -8.84
N THR A 8 15.32 -3.48 -9.47
CA THR A 8 15.39 -4.21 -10.75
C THR A 8 14.83 -5.63 -10.71
N ASN A 9 14.79 -6.25 -9.54
CA ASN A 9 14.27 -7.61 -9.32
C ASN A 9 12.91 -7.65 -8.60
N ALA A 10 12.35 -6.50 -8.20
CA ALA A 10 11.08 -6.47 -7.48
C ALA A 10 9.91 -6.85 -8.39
N GLN A 11 8.93 -7.55 -7.79
CA GLN A 11 7.56 -7.66 -8.28
C GLN A 11 6.75 -6.55 -7.61
N ILE A 12 6.05 -5.76 -8.41
CA ILE A 12 5.34 -4.56 -7.97
C ILE A 12 3.85 -4.80 -8.13
N HIS A 13 3.08 -4.52 -7.10
CA HIS A 13 1.63 -4.46 -7.16
C HIS A 13 1.20 -3.01 -7.00
N ALA A 14 0.43 -2.49 -7.95
CA ALA A 14 -0.11 -1.13 -7.89
C ALA A 14 -1.63 -1.20 -7.97
N ALA A 15 -2.33 -0.72 -6.93
CA ALA A 15 -3.78 -0.68 -6.87
C ALA A 15 -4.27 0.75 -7.02
N ASP A 16 -5.22 0.97 -7.92
CA ASP A 16 -5.74 2.32 -8.20
C ASP A 16 -7.22 2.25 -8.60
N ILE A 17 -7.97 3.28 -8.22
CA ILE A 17 -9.38 3.42 -8.56
C ILE A 17 -9.58 3.78 -10.03
N ILE A 18 -8.57 4.35 -10.69
CA ILE A 18 -8.69 4.74 -12.10
C ILE A 18 -8.83 3.51 -13.01
N PRO A 19 -9.59 3.63 -14.11
CA PRO A 19 -9.63 2.61 -15.15
C PRO A 19 -8.30 2.39 -15.87
N ILE A 20 -8.10 1.18 -16.43
CA ILE A 20 -6.85 0.79 -17.10
C ILE A 20 -6.48 1.67 -18.30
N ASP A 21 -7.46 2.24 -18.99
CA ASP A 21 -7.26 3.16 -20.12
C ASP A 21 -6.77 4.56 -19.70
N HIS A 22 -6.84 4.87 -18.40
CA HIS A 22 -6.22 6.06 -17.80
C HIS A 22 -4.81 5.79 -17.27
N VAL A 23 -4.37 4.53 -17.22
CA VAL A 23 -3.00 4.17 -16.82
C VAL A 23 -2.04 4.46 -17.97
N ARG A 24 -0.83 4.90 -17.61
CA ARG A 24 0.23 5.12 -18.59
C ARG A 24 0.56 3.81 -19.32
N LYS A 25 0.58 3.86 -20.66
CA LYS A 25 0.70 2.67 -21.51
C LYS A 25 1.96 1.85 -21.25
N GLU A 26 3.06 2.49 -20.84
CA GLU A 26 4.32 1.81 -20.50
C GLU A 26 4.24 0.92 -19.25
N LEU A 27 3.20 1.07 -18.44
CA LEU A 27 2.96 0.23 -17.25
C LEU A 27 2.06 -0.96 -17.58
N ILE A 28 1.26 -0.86 -18.64
CA ILE A 28 0.36 -1.92 -19.10
C ILE A 28 1.24 -3.06 -19.64
N ASP A 29 0.93 -4.29 -19.24
CA ASP A 29 1.65 -5.52 -19.59
C ASP A 29 3.14 -5.54 -19.21
N HIS A 30 3.58 -4.65 -18.31
CA HIS A 30 4.95 -4.66 -17.83
C HIS A 30 5.22 -5.96 -17.03
N PRO A 31 6.30 -6.73 -17.32
CA PRO A 31 6.47 -8.11 -16.83
C PRO A 31 6.64 -8.24 -15.31
N ARG A 32 6.83 -7.12 -14.60
CA ARG A 32 7.02 -7.07 -13.15
C ARG A 32 6.03 -6.16 -12.42
N ILE A 33 5.08 -5.54 -13.13
CA ILE A 33 4.09 -4.64 -12.53
C ILE A 33 2.70 -5.27 -12.71
N HIS A 34 2.07 -5.60 -11.59
CA HIS A 34 0.74 -6.14 -11.49
C HIS A 34 -0.22 -5.00 -11.15
N LEU A 35 -0.94 -4.52 -12.16
CA LEU A 35 -1.91 -3.44 -12.03
C LEU A 35 -3.25 -3.99 -11.53
N HIS A 36 -3.80 -3.35 -10.50
CA HIS A 36 -5.14 -3.62 -9.96
C HIS A 36 -5.99 -2.34 -10.09
N THR A 37 -6.41 -2.05 -11.32
CA THR A 37 -7.17 -0.84 -11.70
C THR A 37 -8.66 -0.98 -11.46
N SER A 38 -9.41 0.12 -11.50
CA SER A 38 -10.87 0.15 -11.26
C SER A 38 -11.27 -0.42 -9.90
N ASN A 39 -10.35 -0.41 -8.94
CA ASN A 39 -10.58 -0.97 -7.61
C ASN A 39 -10.19 0.05 -6.54
N ASN A 40 -11.03 0.22 -5.54
CA ASN A 40 -10.67 0.99 -4.36
C ASN A 40 -9.73 0.14 -3.48
N ALA A 41 -8.47 0.57 -3.32
CA ALA A 41 -7.47 -0.13 -2.52
C ALA A 41 -7.84 -0.27 -1.03
N TYR A 42 -8.72 0.58 -0.52
CA TYR A 42 -9.23 0.55 0.86
C TYR A 42 -10.52 -0.27 0.99
N ASN A 43 -11.00 -0.88 -0.09
CA ASN A 43 -12.14 -1.79 -0.02
C ASN A 43 -11.71 -3.16 0.54
N MET A 44 -12.32 -3.58 1.64
CA MET A 44 -11.99 -4.84 2.31
C MET A 44 -12.13 -6.07 1.41
N ASN A 45 -13.17 -6.15 0.57
CA ASN A 45 -13.35 -7.31 -0.32
C ASN A 45 -12.26 -7.37 -1.39
N PHE A 46 -11.88 -6.23 -1.96
CA PHE A 46 -10.76 -6.14 -2.88
C PHE A 46 -9.46 -6.60 -2.20
N PHE A 47 -9.14 -6.05 -1.02
CA PHE A 47 -7.95 -6.40 -0.25
C PHE A 47 -7.88 -7.89 0.07
N VAL A 48 -8.96 -8.45 0.63
CA VAL A 48 -9.02 -9.86 1.04
C VAL A 48 -8.82 -10.79 -0.14
N ASN A 49 -9.55 -10.56 -1.24
CA ASN A 49 -9.52 -11.45 -2.40
C ASN A 49 -8.25 -11.29 -3.23
N THR A 50 -7.64 -10.11 -3.24
CA THR A 50 -6.48 -9.81 -4.09
C THR A 50 -5.17 -10.16 -3.40
N PHE A 51 -5.06 -9.91 -2.10
CA PHE A 51 -3.79 -10.02 -1.37
C PHE A 51 -3.85 -11.01 -0.21
N LEU A 52 -4.75 -10.82 0.75
CA LEU A 52 -4.73 -11.56 2.01
C LEU A 52 -4.95 -13.07 1.79
N ASN A 53 -6.02 -13.46 1.10
CA ASN A 53 -6.34 -14.87 0.87
C ASN A 53 -5.35 -15.57 -0.06
N LYS A 54 -4.56 -14.81 -0.83
CA LYS A 54 -3.47 -15.35 -1.65
C LYS A 54 -2.17 -15.53 -0.87
N GLY A 55 -2.14 -15.16 0.41
CA GLY A 55 -0.95 -15.26 1.25
C GLY A 55 0.19 -14.34 0.79
N LEU A 56 -0.12 -13.25 0.08
CA LEU A 56 0.90 -12.32 -0.40
C LEU A 56 1.52 -11.56 0.78
N LYS A 57 2.84 -11.40 0.70
CA LYS A 57 3.65 -10.68 1.67
C LYS A 57 4.61 -9.75 0.96
N PHE A 58 4.81 -8.56 1.50
CA PHE A 58 5.56 -7.48 0.87
C PHE A 58 6.74 -7.04 1.72
N ASP A 59 7.89 -6.84 1.06
CA ASP A 59 9.08 -6.22 1.65
C ASP A 59 8.88 -4.71 1.84
N MET A 60 8.03 -4.10 1.02
CA MET A 60 7.67 -2.69 1.11
C MET A 60 6.20 -2.48 0.73
N LEU A 61 5.51 -1.66 1.54
CA LEU A 61 4.16 -1.18 1.31
C LEU A 61 4.18 0.35 1.36
N LEU A 62 3.49 1.00 0.42
CA LEU A 62 3.47 2.46 0.28
C LEU A 62 2.04 2.92 0.07
N ASP A 63 1.59 3.90 0.87
CA ASP A 63 0.33 4.60 0.69
C ASP A 63 0.57 6.02 0.18
N ASP A 64 0.24 6.22 -1.09
CA ASP A 64 0.27 7.49 -1.82
C ASP A 64 -1.11 7.72 -2.49
N GLY A 65 -2.18 7.39 -1.75
CA GLY A 65 -3.55 7.44 -2.23
C GLY A 65 -4.21 8.82 -2.06
N PRO A 66 -5.43 8.93 -1.51
CA PRO A 66 -6.19 10.18 -1.48
C PRO A 66 -5.78 11.13 -0.34
N HIS A 67 -4.79 10.76 0.46
CA HIS A 67 -4.25 11.52 1.60
C HIS A 67 -5.29 11.92 2.67
N THR A 68 -6.36 11.14 2.82
CA THR A 68 -7.33 11.34 3.90
C THR A 68 -6.92 10.52 5.12
N LEU A 69 -7.20 11.03 6.32
CA LEU A 69 -6.93 10.28 7.56
C LEU A 69 -7.61 8.90 7.57
N GLU A 70 -8.82 8.81 7.04
CA GLU A 70 -9.57 7.55 6.91
C GLU A 70 -8.80 6.53 6.05
N SER A 71 -8.37 6.93 4.85
CA SER A 71 -7.60 6.04 3.96
C SER A 71 -6.29 5.57 4.57
N MET A 72 -5.58 6.44 5.29
CA MET A 72 -4.33 6.08 5.96
C MET A 72 -4.57 5.12 7.14
N ILE A 73 -5.66 5.31 7.90
CA ILE A 73 -6.07 4.38 8.96
C ILE A 73 -6.39 3.00 8.37
N ASP A 74 -7.16 2.98 7.29
CA ASP A 74 -7.50 1.74 6.58
C ASP A 74 -6.24 1.05 6.07
N PHE A 75 -5.29 1.82 5.52
CA PHE A 75 -4.02 1.28 5.05
C PHE A 75 -3.21 0.62 6.16
N VAL A 76 -3.01 1.31 7.29
CA VAL A 76 -2.28 0.75 8.45
C VAL A 76 -2.98 -0.50 8.97
N THR A 77 -4.30 -0.47 9.09
CA THR A 77 -5.09 -1.58 9.65
C THR A 77 -5.07 -2.81 8.75
N MET A 78 -5.23 -2.61 7.44
CA MET A 78 -5.33 -3.70 6.48
C MET A 78 -3.96 -4.20 6.05
N TYR A 79 -3.10 -3.30 5.56
CA TYR A 79 -1.89 -3.69 4.85
C TYR A 79 -0.72 -4.04 5.78
N SER A 80 -0.72 -3.63 7.07
CA SER A 80 0.27 -4.12 8.05
C SER A 80 0.27 -5.65 8.18
N GLN A 81 -0.87 -6.30 7.93
CA GLN A 81 -0.99 -7.76 7.93
C GLN A 81 -0.27 -8.42 6.76
N LEU A 82 0.02 -7.69 5.69
CA LEU A 82 0.73 -8.17 4.52
C LEU A 82 2.24 -7.88 4.59
N LEU A 83 2.71 -7.23 5.66
CA LEU A 83 4.12 -6.95 5.85
C LEU A 83 4.89 -8.24 6.17
N LYS A 84 6.10 -8.36 5.62
CA LYS A 84 7.11 -9.31 6.08
C LYS A 84 7.73 -8.83 7.39
N ASP A 85 8.42 -9.73 8.10
CA ASP A 85 9.00 -9.42 9.42
C ASP A 85 10.03 -8.28 9.38
N ASP A 86 10.73 -8.13 8.25
CA ASP A 86 11.71 -7.08 7.96
C ASP A 86 11.20 -6.03 6.95
N GLY A 87 9.90 -6.05 6.66
CA GLY A 87 9.29 -5.15 5.70
C GLY A 87 9.10 -3.73 6.24
N ILE A 88 8.91 -2.77 5.33
CA ILE A 88 8.63 -1.38 5.66
C ILE A 88 7.24 -0.99 5.12
N LEU A 89 6.41 -0.38 5.97
CA LEU A 89 5.15 0.26 5.58
C LEU A 89 5.33 1.77 5.68
N VAL A 90 5.08 2.48 4.58
CA VAL A 90 5.28 3.93 4.45
C VAL A 90 3.93 4.58 4.14
N ILE A 91 3.65 5.71 4.80
CA ILE A 91 2.50 6.58 4.52
C ILE A 91 3.06 7.94 4.07
N GLU A 92 2.72 8.37 2.86
CA GLU A 92 3.17 9.66 2.31
C GLU A 92 2.12 10.75 2.54
N ASP A 93 2.54 12.01 2.45
CA ASP A 93 1.68 13.20 2.46
C ASP A 93 0.68 13.28 3.64
N VAL A 94 1.15 12.96 4.85
CA VAL A 94 0.41 13.19 6.10
C VAL A 94 0.14 14.69 6.27
N GLN A 95 -1.12 15.08 6.04
CA GLN A 95 -1.53 16.49 5.96
C GLN A 95 -1.45 17.24 7.31
N ASN A 96 -1.47 16.52 8.42
CA ASN A 96 -1.46 17.11 9.75
C ASN A 96 -0.72 16.23 10.75
N ILE A 97 0.28 16.78 11.44
CA ILE A 97 1.07 16.09 12.46
C ILE A 97 0.21 15.47 13.58
N LYS A 98 -0.97 16.03 13.86
CA LYS A 98 -1.91 15.49 14.86
C LYS A 98 -2.51 14.13 14.46
N TRP A 99 -2.43 13.76 13.18
CA TRP A 99 -2.90 12.46 12.70
C TRP A 99 -2.02 11.31 13.18
N LEU A 100 -0.77 11.58 13.56
CA LEU A 100 0.17 10.57 14.03
C LEU A 100 -0.36 9.79 15.25
N ASP A 101 -1.09 10.46 16.16
CA ASP A 101 -1.69 9.78 17.31
C ASP A 101 -2.75 8.76 16.89
N ALA A 102 -3.57 9.09 15.89
CA ALA A 102 -4.58 8.19 15.35
C ALA A 102 -3.93 7.01 14.60
N LEU A 103 -2.95 7.29 13.73
CA LEU A 103 -2.22 6.27 12.97
C LEU A 103 -1.45 5.32 13.90
N ARG A 104 -0.78 5.85 14.92
CA ARG A 104 -0.12 5.04 15.96
C ARG A 104 -1.13 4.25 16.80
N GLY A 105 -2.32 4.81 17.01
CA GLY A 105 -3.41 4.16 17.73
C GLY A 105 -3.91 2.87 17.04
N VAL A 106 -4.00 2.89 15.71
CA VAL A 106 -4.45 1.72 14.90
C VAL A 106 -3.30 0.79 14.48
N THR A 107 -2.04 1.21 14.66
CA THR A 107 -0.89 0.35 14.42
C THR A 107 -0.90 -0.84 15.40
N PRO A 108 -0.73 -2.10 14.94
CA PRO A 108 -0.64 -3.25 15.84
C PRO A 108 0.42 -3.07 16.93
N ASP A 109 0.14 -3.53 18.16
CA ASP A 109 1.03 -3.31 19.32
C ASP A 109 2.46 -3.82 19.08
N ALA A 110 2.60 -4.95 18.39
CA ALA A 110 3.90 -5.52 18.03
C ALA A 110 4.71 -4.62 17.07
N LEU A 111 4.04 -3.75 16.29
CA LEU A 111 4.66 -2.85 15.32
C LEU A 111 4.91 -1.45 15.88
N LYS A 112 4.21 -1.03 16.94
CA LYS A 112 4.36 0.31 17.57
C LYS A 112 5.79 0.70 17.97
N PRO A 113 6.68 -0.22 18.41
CA PRO A 113 8.07 0.12 18.70
C PRO A 113 8.89 0.52 17.46
N PHE A 114 8.44 0.14 16.26
CA PHE A 114 9.13 0.37 14.98
C PHE A 114 8.53 1.56 14.19
N VAL A 115 7.61 2.32 14.79
CA VAL A 115 7.06 3.52 14.16
C VAL A 115 8.08 4.64 14.22
N HIS A 116 8.47 5.15 13.06
CA HIS A 116 9.39 6.28 12.88
C HIS A 116 8.66 7.43 12.16
N VAL A 117 8.94 8.66 12.57
CA VAL A 117 8.37 9.91 12.03
C VAL A 117 9.50 10.88 11.73
#